data_AF-A0A2W2LVP6-F1
#
_entry.id   AF-A0A2W2LVP6-F1
#
_cell.length_a   1.000
_cell.length_b   1.000
_cell.length_c   1.000
_cell.angle_alpha   90.00
_cell.angle_beta   90.00
_cell.angle_gamma   90.00
#
_symmetry.space_group_name_H-M   'P 1'
#
loop_
_entity.id
_entity.type
_entity.pdbx_description
1 polymer ?
#
loop_
_entity_poly.entity_id
_entity_poly.type
_entity_poly.pdbx_seq_one_letter_code
_entity_poly.pdbx_strand_id
1 'polypeptide(L)'
;MTEYHDSGDPAPVDDTERPAGPNGMTRRQLLRHAGWFGGAVVLTVASGEVISHIADSRNTAAAAAAGGTTASGALRFVQVSDSHIGFQGPANMDVAGSFTEAIHQVNSLGFRPDFVMHSGDLTHLSTAAQFDQVRQMMTGMQTDRVFTVPGEHDSIGDAGRAYRQTFGKGTLGDGWYSFDTHGVHFVALVNTLSLEKLGHLGNEQIAFVRRDLAGLSPDTPVVVFSHIPLFAMYPKWGWSTDDALRVIALLRRFSSVTCLNGHVHQLFTKTEGNITFHSATTTAYPLPKPGRAPAPTP
;
A
#
# COMPACT_ATOMS: atom_id res chain seq x y z
N MET A 1 -46.89 52.39 -42.98
CA MET A 1 -47.59 51.12 -42.74
C MET A 1 -47.17 50.16 -43.84
N THR A 2 -46.07 49.44 -43.61
CA THR A 2 -45.65 48.18 -44.25
C THR A 2 -44.34 47.77 -43.59
N GLU A 3 -44.41 46.67 -42.84
CA GLU A 3 -43.28 45.91 -42.30
C GLU A 3 -42.66 45.06 -43.43
N TYR A 4 -41.34 44.85 -43.44
CA TYR A 4 -40.74 43.50 -43.41
C TYR A 4 -39.21 43.54 -43.25
N HIS A 5 -38.70 42.53 -42.53
CA HIS A 5 -37.33 42.23 -42.13
C HIS A 5 -36.29 42.15 -43.27
N ASP A 6 -35.04 42.49 -42.96
CA ASP A 6 -33.92 41.55 -43.15
C ASP A 6 -32.82 41.79 -42.11
N SER A 7 -32.33 40.70 -41.56
CA SER A 7 -31.40 40.59 -40.43
C SER A 7 -30.11 39.94 -40.92
N GLY A 8 -28.99 40.66 -40.84
CA GLY A 8 -27.67 40.12 -41.14
C GLY A 8 -26.66 40.60 -40.11
N ASP A 9 -26.60 39.90 -38.99
CA ASP A 9 -25.51 40.01 -38.01
C ASP A 9 -24.57 38.80 -38.20
N PRO A 10 -23.24 38.96 -38.08
CA PRO A 10 -22.29 37.92 -38.44
C PRO A 10 -22.24 36.83 -37.37
N ALA A 11 -22.07 35.58 -37.82
CA ALA A 11 -21.92 34.42 -36.97
C ALA A 11 -20.69 34.53 -36.05
N PRO A 12 -20.81 34.23 -34.75
CA PRO A 12 -19.65 33.88 -33.95
C PRO A 12 -19.37 32.39 -34.14
N VAL A 13 -18.26 32.11 -34.83
CA VAL A 13 -17.53 30.86 -34.67
C VAL A 13 -16.91 30.91 -33.28
N ASP A 14 -17.26 29.96 -32.40
CA ASP A 14 -16.39 29.65 -31.26
C ASP A 14 -16.49 28.16 -30.90
N ASP A 15 -15.55 27.42 -31.46
CA ASP A 15 -15.01 26.18 -30.90
C ASP A 15 -14.53 26.46 -29.48
N THR A 16 -15.25 25.97 -28.47
CA THR A 16 -14.64 25.73 -27.16
C THR A 16 -14.82 24.28 -26.75
N GLU A 17 -13.99 23.44 -27.38
CA GLU A 17 -13.30 22.39 -26.66
C GLU A 17 -12.85 22.96 -25.31
N ARG A 18 -13.52 22.52 -24.24
CA ARG A 18 -13.05 22.79 -22.88
C ARG A 18 -11.63 22.24 -22.77
N PRO A 19 -10.64 23.06 -22.39
CA PRO A 19 -9.28 22.57 -22.30
C PRO A 19 -9.24 21.51 -21.19
N ALA A 20 -8.88 20.29 -21.58
CA ALA A 20 -8.32 19.34 -20.65
C ALA A 20 -7.12 20.02 -19.99
N GLY A 21 -7.17 20.19 -18.66
CA GLY A 21 -5.96 20.53 -17.91
C GLY A 21 -4.88 19.48 -18.21
N PRO A 22 -3.61 19.76 -17.90
CA PRO A 22 -2.46 18.92 -18.28
C PRO A 22 -2.51 17.45 -17.83
N ASN A 23 -3.53 17.07 -17.04
CA ASN A 23 -3.79 15.72 -16.54
C ASN A 23 -5.10 15.08 -17.02
N GLY A 24 -5.81 15.63 -18.02
CA GLY A 24 -6.97 14.98 -18.67
C GLY A 24 -8.22 14.73 -17.79
N MET A 25 -8.19 15.09 -16.51
CA MET A 25 -9.31 14.86 -15.59
C MET A 25 -10.36 15.96 -15.68
N THR A 26 -11.63 15.55 -15.72
CA THR A 26 -12.76 16.47 -15.62
C THR A 26 -12.85 17.06 -14.20
N ARG A 27 -13.43 18.27 -14.07
CA ARG A 27 -13.67 18.91 -12.76
C ARG A 27 -14.45 18.03 -11.77
N ARG A 28 -15.33 17.15 -12.28
CA ARG A 28 -16.09 16.19 -11.47
C ARG A 28 -15.21 15.04 -10.96
N GLN A 29 -14.27 14.56 -11.78
CA GLN A 29 -13.25 13.59 -11.36
C GLN A 29 -12.32 14.22 -10.32
N LEU A 30 -11.84 15.45 -10.56
CA LEU A 30 -11.00 16.18 -9.59
C LEU A 30 -11.66 16.31 -8.21
N LEU A 31 -12.95 16.67 -8.16
CA LEU A 31 -13.71 16.79 -6.90
C LEU A 31 -13.95 15.44 -6.20
N ARG A 32 -14.14 14.35 -6.96
CA ARG A 32 -14.22 12.99 -6.41
C ARG A 32 -12.88 12.51 -5.85
N HIS A 33 -11.79 12.83 -6.54
CA HIS A 33 -10.44 12.46 -6.12
C HIS A 33 -9.99 13.24 -4.88
N ALA A 34 -10.32 14.53 -4.76
CA ALA A 34 -10.02 15.32 -3.57
C ALA A 34 -10.65 14.76 -2.28
N GLY A 35 -11.82 14.12 -2.37
CA GLY A 35 -12.45 13.44 -1.23
C GLY A 35 -11.73 12.16 -0.77
N TRP A 36 -10.96 11.52 -1.66
CA TRP A 36 -10.15 10.33 -1.37
C TRP A 36 -8.73 10.69 -0.90
N PHE A 37 -8.07 11.62 -1.58
CA PHE A 37 -6.74 12.13 -1.18
C PHE A 37 -6.73 12.78 0.21
N GLY A 38 -7.90 13.22 0.71
CA GLY A 38 -8.09 13.69 2.08
C GLY A 38 -8.67 12.67 3.07
N GLY A 39 -9.00 11.44 2.61
CA GLY A 39 -9.76 10.44 3.39
C GLY A 39 -8.97 9.22 3.83
N ALA A 40 -8.02 8.74 3.02
CA ALA A 40 -7.23 7.54 3.32
C ALA A 40 -5.99 7.89 4.16
N VAL A 41 -6.10 7.77 5.49
CA VAL A 41 -4.94 7.96 6.37
C VAL A 41 -4.18 6.63 6.45
N VAL A 42 -3.14 6.48 5.64
CA VAL A 42 -2.15 5.40 5.81
C VAL A 42 -1.16 5.85 6.86
N LEU A 43 -1.06 5.08 7.93
CA LEU A 43 -0.08 5.28 9.00
C LEU A 43 0.94 4.16 8.94
N THR A 44 2.20 4.54 8.82
CA THR A 44 3.33 3.64 9.04
C THR A 44 3.87 3.93 10.44
N VAL A 45 3.91 2.89 11.27
CA VAL A 45 4.48 2.97 12.62
C VAL A 45 5.96 2.58 12.56
N ALA A 46 6.82 3.43 13.10
CA ALA A 46 8.26 3.23 13.18
C ALA A 46 8.74 3.53 14.60
N SER A 47 9.37 2.58 15.27
CA SER A 47 10.28 2.86 16.40
C SER A 47 9.81 3.92 17.44
N GLY A 48 8.52 3.98 17.81
CA GLY A 48 8.02 5.00 18.74
C GLY A 48 7.16 6.12 18.14
N GLU A 49 7.08 6.24 16.81
CA GLU A 49 6.47 7.38 16.12
C GLU A 49 5.67 6.95 14.87
N VAL A 50 4.54 7.63 14.65
CA VAL A 50 3.69 7.46 13.46
C VAL A 50 4.23 8.39 12.37
N ILE A 51 4.95 7.86 11.37
CA ILE A 51 5.80 8.68 10.48
C ILE A 51 5.18 8.91 9.08
N SER A 52 4.04 8.33 8.75
CA SER A 52 3.36 8.69 7.49
C SER A 52 1.91 9.08 7.73
N HIS A 53 1.55 10.27 7.23
CA HIS A 53 0.20 10.55 6.81
C HIS A 53 0.28 10.61 5.30
N ILE A 54 -0.23 9.61 4.57
CA ILE A 54 -0.57 9.82 3.16
C ILE A 54 -1.89 10.61 3.14
N ALA A 55 -1.85 11.86 3.59
CA ALA A 55 -2.81 12.88 3.22
C ALA A 55 -2.03 13.81 2.31
N ASP A 56 -2.44 13.95 1.05
CA ASP A 56 -1.72 14.80 0.11
C ASP A 56 -1.49 16.19 0.72
N SER A 57 -0.23 16.59 0.68
CA SER A 57 0.36 17.89 0.98
C SER A 57 -0.57 19.08 0.77
N ARG A 58 -1.38 19.40 1.80
CA ARG A 58 -1.87 20.74 2.15
C ARG A 58 -2.65 20.70 3.48
N ASN A 59 -2.04 21.23 4.54
CA ASN A 59 -2.63 21.59 5.84
C ASN A 59 -3.10 20.47 6.78
N THR A 60 -2.15 19.82 7.46
CA THR A 60 -2.38 19.02 8.67
C THR A 60 -2.89 19.86 9.87
N ALA A 61 -2.77 21.19 9.84
CA ALA A 61 -3.32 22.05 10.89
C ALA A 61 -4.82 22.38 10.70
N ALA A 62 -5.39 22.20 9.50
CA ALA A 62 -6.80 22.51 9.24
C ALA A 62 -7.75 21.33 9.51
N ALA A 63 -7.27 20.09 9.41
CA ALA A 63 -8.08 18.90 9.63
C ALA A 63 -8.44 18.68 11.12
N ALA A 64 -7.56 19.09 12.04
CA ALA A 64 -7.83 19.02 13.48
C ALA A 64 -8.75 20.16 13.98
N ALA A 65 -8.78 21.30 13.29
CA ALA A 65 -9.61 22.45 13.64
C ALA A 65 -11.02 22.41 13.04
N ALA A 66 -11.27 21.57 12.02
CA ALA A 66 -12.57 21.37 11.40
C ALA A 66 -13.39 20.25 12.08
N GLY A 67 -13.36 20.18 13.41
CA GLY A 67 -14.16 19.28 14.25
C GLY A 67 -15.67 19.54 14.23
N GLY A 68 -16.22 19.93 13.09
CA GLY A 68 -17.65 20.05 12.82
C GLY A 68 -18.01 19.19 11.62
N THR A 69 -18.76 18.10 11.88
CA THR A 69 -19.19 17.04 10.95
C THR A 69 -18.15 15.96 10.69
N THR A 70 -18.18 14.93 11.54
CA THR A 70 -17.65 13.60 11.22
C THR A 70 -18.25 13.12 9.90
N ALA A 71 -17.45 13.12 8.83
CA ALA A 71 -17.76 12.36 7.64
C ALA A 71 -17.74 10.86 8.03
N SER A 72 -18.92 10.34 8.37
CA SER A 72 -19.20 8.92 8.51
C SER A 72 -18.92 8.22 7.18
N GLY A 73 -17.69 7.74 6.97
CA GLY A 73 -17.31 6.99 5.76
C GLY A 73 -15.85 7.09 5.27
N ALA A 74 -14.96 7.82 5.96
CA ALA A 74 -13.54 7.85 5.59
C ALA A 74 -12.81 6.56 5.99
N LEU A 75 -12.18 5.88 5.02
CA LEU A 75 -11.39 4.67 5.23
C LEU A 75 -10.09 4.97 5.99
N ARG A 76 -9.81 4.23 7.07
CA ARG A 76 -8.60 4.37 7.87
C ARG A 76 -7.96 3.01 8.08
N PHE A 77 -6.76 2.80 7.55
CA PHE A 77 -6.02 1.57 7.77
C PHE A 77 -4.56 1.86 8.11
N VAL A 78 -3.94 0.93 8.83
CA VAL A 78 -2.54 1.04 9.23
C VAL A 78 -1.71 0.01 8.47
N GLN A 79 -0.51 0.41 8.05
CA GLN A 79 0.51 -0.50 7.55
C GLN A 79 1.59 -0.68 8.62
N VAL A 80 1.85 -1.92 9.01
CA VAL A 80 3.00 -2.33 9.81
C VAL A 80 3.86 -3.26 8.97
N SER A 81 5.17 -3.32 9.20
CA SER A 81 6.07 -4.11 8.36
C SER A 81 7.31 -4.59 9.10
N ASP A 82 7.91 -5.66 8.59
CA ASP A 82 9.25 -6.15 8.95
C ASP A 82 9.45 -6.25 10.47
N SER A 83 8.59 -7.06 11.12
CA SER A 83 8.65 -7.29 12.57
C SER A 83 9.71 -8.29 12.97
N HIS A 84 10.14 -9.16 12.05
CA HIS A 84 11.21 -10.15 12.22
C HIS A 84 11.18 -10.84 13.58
N ILE A 85 10.01 -11.33 14.01
CA ILE A 85 9.89 -11.98 15.31
C ILE A 85 10.86 -13.17 15.38
N GLY A 86 11.71 -13.14 16.41
CA GLY A 86 12.79 -14.09 16.64
C GLY A 86 14.17 -13.67 16.14
N PHE A 87 14.33 -12.46 15.58
CA PHE A 87 15.67 -11.88 15.36
C PHE A 87 16.42 -11.72 16.69
N GLN A 88 17.71 -12.03 16.66
CA GLN A 88 18.64 -11.83 17.78
C GLN A 88 19.90 -11.18 17.23
N GLY A 89 20.12 -9.91 17.57
CA GLY A 89 21.31 -9.19 17.13
C GLY A 89 21.45 -7.84 17.83
N PRO A 90 22.63 -7.19 17.73
CA PRO A 90 22.90 -5.93 18.42
C PRO A 90 22.06 -4.76 17.86
N ALA A 91 21.53 -4.87 16.65
CA ALA A 91 20.68 -3.84 16.04
C ALA A 91 19.30 -3.70 16.74
N ASN A 92 18.78 -4.81 17.28
CA ASN A 92 17.64 -4.82 18.18
C ASN A 92 17.63 -6.13 18.99
N MET A 93 17.78 -6.01 20.31
CA MET A 93 17.79 -7.15 21.22
C MET A 93 16.39 -7.59 21.68
N ASP A 94 15.35 -6.81 21.36
CA ASP A 94 13.96 -7.06 21.76
C ASP A 94 12.95 -6.65 20.66
N VAL A 95 12.97 -7.38 19.55
CA VAL A 95 12.02 -7.16 18.43
C VAL A 95 10.56 -7.41 18.84
N ALA A 96 10.32 -8.27 19.83
CA ALA A 96 8.97 -8.49 20.37
C ALA A 96 8.47 -7.28 21.17
N GLY A 97 9.32 -6.66 21.98
CA GLY A 97 9.04 -5.39 22.65
C GLY A 97 8.76 -4.27 21.64
N SER A 98 9.58 -4.15 20.60
CA SER A 98 9.37 -3.14 19.54
C SER A 98 8.06 -3.34 18.77
N PHE A 99 7.70 -4.59 18.44
CA PHE A 99 6.41 -4.86 17.79
C PHE A 99 5.22 -4.64 18.75
N THR A 100 5.37 -4.94 20.05
CA THR A 100 4.36 -4.61 21.07
C THR A 100 4.11 -3.11 21.16
N GLU A 101 5.17 -2.31 21.15
CA GLU A 101 5.08 -0.86 21.14
C GLU A 101 4.39 -0.34 19.86
N ALA A 102 4.66 -0.95 18.71
CA ALA A 102 3.94 -0.64 17.47
C ALA A 102 2.43 -0.93 17.59
N ILE A 103 2.04 -2.08 18.18
CA ILE A 103 0.63 -2.41 18.46
C ILE A 103 0.00 -1.36 19.38
N HIS A 104 0.69 -0.94 20.44
CA HIS A 104 0.20 0.09 21.35
C HIS A 104 -0.05 1.43 20.65
N GLN A 105 0.84 1.82 19.73
CA GLN A 105 0.67 3.03 18.94
C GLN A 105 -0.54 2.96 18.02
N VAL A 106 -0.74 1.82 17.33
CA VAL A 106 -1.95 1.58 16.53
C VAL A 106 -3.22 1.70 17.36
N ASN A 107 -3.21 1.14 18.57
CA ASN A 107 -4.35 1.20 19.48
C ASN A 107 -4.57 2.61 20.07
N SER A 108 -3.58 3.49 19.99
CA SER A 108 -3.61 4.83 20.57
C SER A 108 -3.95 5.95 19.56
N LEU A 109 -4.33 5.59 18.33
CA LEU A 109 -4.62 6.55 17.25
C LEU A 109 -5.87 7.43 17.47
N GLY A 110 -6.60 7.25 18.57
CA GLY A 110 -7.86 7.95 18.85
C GLY A 110 -9.03 7.52 17.96
N PHE A 111 -8.82 6.53 17.10
CA PHE A 111 -9.83 5.85 16.32
C PHE A 111 -9.46 4.38 16.13
N ARG A 112 -10.46 3.57 15.81
CA ARG A 112 -10.29 2.16 15.47
C ARG A 112 -10.01 2.03 13.97
N PRO A 113 -8.87 1.46 13.52
CA PRO A 113 -8.63 1.22 12.10
C PRO A 113 -9.63 0.22 11.51
N ASP A 114 -10.09 0.47 10.29
CA ASP A 114 -10.94 -0.45 9.52
C ASP A 114 -10.25 -1.80 9.28
N PHE A 115 -8.92 -1.76 9.12
CA PHE A 115 -8.04 -2.91 9.15
C PHE A 115 -6.58 -2.50 9.41
N VAL A 116 -5.75 -3.49 9.73
CA VAL A 116 -4.29 -3.39 9.75
C VAL A 116 -3.72 -4.32 8.68
N MET A 117 -2.74 -3.87 7.92
CA MET A 117 -1.96 -4.70 7.00
C MET A 117 -0.54 -4.86 7.52
N HIS A 118 -0.08 -6.12 7.67
CA HIS A 118 1.33 -6.41 7.87
C HIS A 118 2.00 -6.77 6.54
N SER A 119 2.89 -5.91 6.04
CA SER A 119 3.47 -6.02 4.69
C SER A 119 4.71 -6.92 4.60
N GLY A 120 4.69 -8.07 5.24
CA GLY A 120 5.77 -9.08 5.17
C GLY A 120 6.86 -8.96 6.23
N ASP A 121 7.71 -9.98 6.24
CA ASP A 121 8.73 -10.28 7.25
C ASP A 121 8.17 -10.24 8.67
N LEU A 122 7.11 -11.03 8.87
CA LEU A 122 6.49 -11.20 10.18
C LEU A 122 7.44 -11.93 11.14
N THR A 123 8.09 -12.97 10.63
CA THR A 123 9.06 -13.81 11.34
C THR A 123 10.47 -13.59 10.82
N HIS A 124 11.48 -13.98 11.61
CA HIS A 124 12.86 -13.91 11.15
C HIS A 124 13.34 -15.19 10.45
N LEU A 125 12.85 -16.37 10.87
CA LEU A 125 13.33 -17.68 10.40
C LEU A 125 12.19 -18.63 10.00
N SER A 126 10.96 -18.14 9.84
CA SER A 126 9.79 -18.96 9.47
C SER A 126 9.50 -20.15 10.40
N THR A 127 9.95 -20.13 11.66
CA THR A 127 9.70 -21.27 12.57
C THR A 127 8.25 -21.27 13.07
N ALA A 128 7.71 -22.44 13.36
CA ALA A 128 6.35 -22.58 13.91
C ALA A 128 6.14 -21.73 15.19
N ALA A 129 7.15 -21.68 16.07
CA ALA A 129 7.10 -20.87 17.29
C ALA A 129 7.06 -19.36 17.00
N GLN A 130 7.82 -18.89 16.02
CA GLN A 130 7.79 -17.48 15.61
C GLN A 130 6.45 -17.11 14.98
N PHE A 131 5.89 -17.96 14.11
CA PHE A 131 4.55 -17.73 13.55
C PHE A 131 3.46 -17.74 14.63
N ASP A 132 3.53 -18.66 15.59
CA ASP A 132 2.58 -18.70 16.71
C ASP A 132 2.68 -17.43 17.58
N GLN A 133 3.90 -16.98 17.86
CA GLN A 133 4.14 -15.74 18.59
C GLN A 133 3.58 -14.52 17.84
N VAL A 134 3.85 -14.38 16.54
CA VAL A 134 3.27 -13.31 15.71
C VAL A 134 1.75 -13.34 15.80
N ARG A 135 1.14 -14.52 15.60
CA ARG A 135 -0.31 -14.71 15.65
C ARG A 135 -0.88 -14.30 17.00
N GLN A 136 -0.22 -14.65 18.10
CA GLN A 136 -0.62 -14.25 19.44
C GLN A 136 -0.51 -12.72 19.62
N MET A 137 0.60 -12.11 19.22
CA MET A 137 0.80 -10.66 19.36
C MET A 137 -0.21 -9.86 18.55
N MET A 138 -0.54 -10.29 17.32
CA MET A 138 -1.55 -9.65 16.48
C MET A 138 -2.96 -9.63 17.11
N THR A 139 -3.26 -10.50 18.06
CA THR A 139 -4.53 -10.43 18.82
C THR A 139 -4.65 -9.18 19.69
N GLY A 140 -3.54 -8.50 19.97
CA GLY A 140 -3.51 -7.23 20.69
C GLY A 140 -3.93 -6.02 19.86
N MET A 141 -4.07 -6.14 18.53
CA MET A 141 -4.55 -5.06 17.67
C MET A 141 -6.03 -4.79 17.94
N GLN A 142 -6.40 -3.53 18.17
CA GLN A 142 -7.79 -3.09 18.31
C GLN A 142 -8.48 -2.97 16.94
N THR A 143 -8.54 -4.07 16.19
CA THR A 143 -9.33 -4.21 14.97
C THR A 143 -9.70 -5.68 14.76
N ASP A 144 -10.83 -5.95 14.12
CA ASP A 144 -11.24 -7.33 13.82
C ASP A 144 -10.64 -7.82 12.49
N ARG A 145 -9.87 -6.95 11.80
CA ARG A 145 -9.35 -7.21 10.46
C ARG A 145 -7.86 -6.93 10.42
N VAL A 146 -7.08 -7.99 10.54
CA VAL A 146 -5.63 -7.97 10.28
C VAL A 146 -5.36 -8.79 9.03
N PHE A 147 -4.75 -8.14 8.04
CA PHE A 147 -4.32 -8.74 6.79
C PHE A 147 -2.80 -8.84 6.76
N THR A 148 -2.28 -9.78 5.99
CA THR A 148 -0.84 -10.00 5.87
C THR A 148 -0.47 -10.36 4.43
N VAL A 149 0.73 -9.98 4.03
CA VAL A 149 1.45 -10.62 2.91
C VAL A 149 2.76 -11.21 3.47
N PRO A 150 3.30 -12.30 2.90
CA PRO A 150 4.56 -12.87 3.37
C PRO A 150 5.74 -12.04 2.87
N GLY A 151 6.78 -11.91 3.70
CA GLY A 151 8.10 -11.50 3.25
C GLY A 151 8.98 -12.70 2.88
N GLU A 152 10.22 -12.48 2.46
CA GLU A 152 11.14 -13.60 2.21
C GLU A 152 11.49 -14.36 3.50
N HIS A 153 11.54 -13.69 4.65
CA HIS A 153 11.83 -14.32 5.94
C HIS A 153 10.68 -15.16 6.49
N ASP A 154 9.49 -15.07 5.88
CA ASP A 154 8.32 -15.91 6.18
C ASP A 154 8.23 -17.16 5.29
N SER A 155 9.19 -17.34 4.38
CA SER A 155 9.15 -18.39 3.35
C SER A 155 10.37 -19.32 3.38
N ILE A 156 11.21 -19.21 4.43
CA ILE A 156 12.47 -19.93 4.55
C ILE A 156 12.22 -21.43 4.67
N GLY A 157 12.88 -22.20 3.79
CA GLY A 157 12.94 -23.66 3.86
C GLY A 157 11.70 -24.41 3.37
N ASP A 158 10.59 -23.73 3.07
CA ASP A 158 9.34 -24.42 2.69
C ASP A 158 8.49 -23.76 1.60
N ALA A 159 9.00 -22.69 0.96
CA ALA A 159 8.26 -21.93 -0.05
C ALA A 159 6.92 -21.36 0.47
N GLY A 160 6.95 -20.85 1.70
CA GLY A 160 5.84 -20.13 2.35
C GLY A 160 4.68 -21.03 2.78
N ARG A 161 4.89 -22.36 2.88
CA ARG A 161 3.81 -23.29 3.27
C ARG A 161 3.36 -23.03 4.71
N ALA A 162 4.30 -22.86 5.65
CA ALA A 162 4.02 -22.58 7.05
C ALA A 162 3.31 -21.22 7.22
N TYR A 163 3.76 -20.20 6.47
CA TYR A 163 3.05 -18.92 6.39
C TYR A 163 1.61 -19.11 5.92
N ARG A 164 1.39 -19.80 4.79
CA ARG A 164 0.04 -20.02 4.24
C ARG A 164 -0.86 -20.80 5.19
N GLN A 165 -0.31 -21.79 5.90
CA GLN A 165 -1.06 -22.55 6.90
C GLN A 165 -1.52 -21.66 8.08
N THR A 166 -0.72 -20.66 8.45
CA THR A 166 -0.99 -19.78 9.60
C THR A 166 -1.85 -18.57 9.23
N PHE A 167 -1.53 -17.89 8.12
CA PHE A 167 -2.10 -16.61 7.72
C PHE A 167 -2.78 -16.62 6.34
N GLY A 168 -2.56 -17.65 5.52
CA GLY A 168 -3.08 -17.74 4.14
C GLY A 168 -4.47 -18.34 4.01
N LYS A 169 -5.29 -18.36 5.08
CA LYS A 169 -6.64 -18.91 4.98
C LYS A 169 -7.50 -18.04 4.06
N GLY A 170 -8.03 -18.65 2.99
CA GLY A 170 -8.90 -17.96 2.03
C GLY A 170 -8.15 -17.26 0.89
N THR A 171 -6.83 -17.37 0.84
CA THR A 171 -6.02 -16.86 -0.27
C THR A 171 -6.05 -17.81 -1.46
N LEU A 172 -5.63 -17.33 -2.63
CA LEU A 172 -5.51 -18.09 -3.87
C LEU A 172 -4.05 -18.43 -4.17
N GLY A 173 -3.85 -19.50 -4.95
CA GLY A 173 -2.52 -19.96 -5.38
C GLY A 173 -1.53 -20.02 -4.23
N ASP A 174 -0.42 -19.28 -4.37
CA ASP A 174 0.64 -19.24 -3.36
C ASP A 174 0.44 -18.21 -2.24
N GLY A 175 -0.73 -17.59 -2.14
CA GLY A 175 -1.10 -16.75 -1.00
C GLY A 175 -1.65 -15.37 -1.34
N TRP A 176 -1.89 -15.06 -2.62
CA TRP A 176 -2.42 -13.76 -3.04
C TRP A 176 -3.94 -13.68 -2.91
N TYR A 177 -4.47 -12.47 -2.75
CA TYR A 177 -5.90 -12.23 -2.59
C TYR A 177 -6.24 -10.78 -2.91
N SER A 178 -7.54 -10.50 -3.04
CA SER A 178 -8.08 -9.15 -3.15
C SER A 178 -9.33 -9.00 -2.29
N PHE A 179 -9.67 -7.76 -1.96
CA PHE A 179 -10.90 -7.44 -1.25
C PHE A 179 -11.31 -6.00 -1.50
N ASP A 180 -12.61 -5.74 -1.36
CA ASP A 180 -13.17 -4.39 -1.47
C ASP A 180 -13.61 -3.87 -0.11
N THR A 181 -13.35 -2.60 0.16
CA THR A 181 -13.94 -1.91 1.31
C THR A 181 -14.00 -0.42 1.05
N HIS A 182 -15.05 0.25 1.51
CA HIS A 182 -15.20 1.71 1.37
C HIS A 182 -15.05 2.23 -0.07
N GLY A 183 -15.44 1.43 -1.08
CA GLY A 183 -15.33 1.79 -2.49
C GLY A 183 -13.92 1.71 -3.08
N VAL A 184 -12.99 1.08 -2.38
CA VAL A 184 -11.58 0.91 -2.76
C VAL A 184 -11.30 -0.55 -2.94
N HIS A 185 -10.54 -0.86 -3.99
CA HIS A 185 -10.12 -2.21 -4.31
C HIS A 185 -8.70 -2.45 -3.81
N PHE A 186 -8.52 -3.49 -3.01
CA PHE A 186 -7.23 -3.89 -2.45
C PHE A 186 -6.74 -5.17 -3.09
N VAL A 187 -5.46 -5.19 -3.47
CA VAL A 187 -4.79 -6.38 -4.02
C VAL A 187 -3.57 -6.68 -3.16
N ALA A 188 -3.50 -7.87 -2.57
CA ALA A 188 -2.34 -8.33 -1.81
C ALA A 188 -1.57 -9.37 -2.64
N LEU A 189 -0.34 -9.00 -3.00
CA LEU A 189 0.56 -9.79 -3.83
C LEU A 189 1.57 -10.55 -2.98
N VAL A 190 1.98 -11.72 -3.48
CA VAL A 190 3.04 -12.55 -2.94
C VAL A 190 4.19 -12.54 -3.93
N ASN A 191 5.28 -11.83 -3.63
CA ASN A 191 6.41 -11.67 -4.54
C ASN A 191 7.74 -12.22 -4.02
N THR A 192 7.72 -13.09 -3.01
CA THR A 192 8.89 -13.51 -2.24
C THR A 192 9.21 -15.01 -2.34
N LEU A 193 8.46 -15.75 -3.16
CA LEU A 193 8.52 -17.22 -3.20
C LEU A 193 9.39 -17.79 -4.33
N SER A 194 10.00 -16.95 -5.16
CA SER A 194 10.84 -17.44 -6.25
C SER A 194 12.17 -17.98 -5.73
N LEU A 195 12.58 -19.14 -6.27
CA LEU A 195 13.86 -19.77 -5.95
C LEU A 195 15.05 -19.11 -6.65
N GLU A 196 14.79 -18.31 -7.70
CA GLU A 196 15.82 -17.72 -8.56
C GLU A 196 15.95 -16.20 -8.39
N LYS A 197 14.86 -15.55 -8.00
CA LYS A 197 14.73 -14.09 -7.89
C LYS A 197 14.21 -13.77 -6.51
N LEU A 198 14.75 -12.70 -5.90
CA LEU A 198 14.22 -12.24 -4.62
C LEU A 198 12.77 -11.76 -4.79
N GLY A 199 12.52 -10.89 -5.76
CA GLY A 199 11.19 -10.35 -6.09
C GLY A 199 10.63 -10.90 -7.41
N HIS A 200 9.54 -11.67 -7.38
CA HIS A 200 8.90 -12.22 -8.59
C HIS A 200 7.43 -12.61 -8.34
N LEU A 201 6.52 -12.26 -9.26
CA LEU A 201 5.07 -12.55 -9.14
C LEU A 201 4.63 -13.82 -9.87
N GLY A 202 5.16 -14.05 -11.07
CA GLY A 202 4.81 -15.20 -11.89
C GLY A 202 3.50 -15.05 -12.69
N ASN A 203 3.36 -15.90 -13.71
CA ASN A 203 2.27 -15.80 -14.70
C ASN A 203 0.88 -15.99 -14.11
N GLU A 204 0.74 -16.92 -13.15
CA GLU A 204 -0.56 -17.25 -12.56
C GLU A 204 -1.13 -16.07 -11.77
N GLN A 205 -0.32 -15.48 -10.90
CA GLN A 205 -0.68 -14.33 -10.11
C GLN A 205 -0.96 -13.09 -10.99
N ILE A 206 -0.14 -12.84 -12.01
CA ILE A 206 -0.40 -11.76 -12.98
C ILE A 206 -1.73 -11.98 -13.73
N ALA A 207 -2.07 -13.23 -14.06
CA ALA A 207 -3.35 -13.56 -14.66
C ALA A 207 -4.52 -13.37 -13.69
N PHE A 208 -4.32 -13.66 -12.40
CA PHE A 208 -5.26 -13.31 -11.33
C PHE A 208 -5.50 -11.79 -11.31
N VAL A 209 -4.45 -10.99 -11.18
CA VAL A 209 -4.55 -9.51 -11.15
C VAL A 209 -5.28 -8.97 -12.38
N ARG A 210 -5.00 -9.51 -13.57
CA ARG A 210 -5.70 -9.11 -14.79
C ARG A 210 -7.22 -9.37 -14.71
N ARG A 211 -7.63 -10.54 -14.22
CA ARG A 211 -9.05 -10.91 -14.09
C ARG A 211 -9.74 -10.09 -13.02
N ASP A 212 -9.07 -9.94 -11.88
CA ASP A 212 -9.54 -9.19 -10.71
C ASP A 212 -9.81 -7.72 -11.06
N LEU A 213 -8.90 -7.09 -11.79
CA LEU A 213 -9.02 -5.68 -12.20
C LEU A 213 -9.94 -5.44 -13.41
N ALA A 214 -10.36 -6.47 -14.15
CA ALA A 214 -11.02 -6.33 -15.45
C ALA A 214 -12.38 -5.62 -15.36
N GLY A 215 -13.16 -5.95 -14.34
CA GLY A 215 -14.52 -5.41 -14.14
C GLY A 215 -14.56 -4.03 -13.46
N LEU A 216 -13.44 -3.56 -12.91
CA LEU A 216 -13.40 -2.31 -12.16
C LEU A 216 -13.50 -1.09 -13.09
N SER A 217 -14.17 -0.05 -12.62
CA SER A 217 -14.19 1.26 -13.29
C SER A 217 -12.81 1.90 -13.20
N PRO A 218 -12.33 2.64 -14.24
CA PRO A 218 -11.12 3.46 -14.15
C PRO A 218 -11.09 4.42 -12.97
N ASP A 219 -12.25 4.86 -12.47
CA ASP A 219 -12.33 5.76 -11.31
C ASP A 219 -12.22 5.03 -9.94
N THR A 220 -12.15 3.69 -9.92
CA THR A 220 -11.99 2.90 -8.69
C THR A 220 -10.57 3.10 -8.15
N PRO A 221 -10.37 3.59 -6.92
CA PRO A 221 -9.05 3.63 -6.30
C PRO A 221 -8.55 2.20 -6.07
N VAL A 222 -7.28 1.95 -6.41
CA VAL A 222 -6.65 0.64 -6.21
C VAL A 222 -5.46 0.77 -5.27
N VAL A 223 -5.41 -0.07 -4.25
CA VAL A 223 -4.27 -0.18 -3.33
C VAL A 223 -3.65 -1.56 -3.50
N VAL A 224 -2.35 -1.60 -3.74
CA VAL A 224 -1.59 -2.83 -3.95
C VAL A 224 -0.59 -3.01 -2.82
N PHE A 225 -0.69 -4.13 -2.11
CA PHE A 225 0.29 -4.54 -1.12
C PHE A 225 1.24 -5.57 -1.71
N SER A 226 2.52 -5.45 -1.38
CA SER A 226 3.59 -6.40 -1.72
C SER A 226 4.63 -6.34 -0.60
N HIS A 227 5.52 -7.33 -0.49
CA HIS A 227 6.64 -7.19 0.44
C HIS A 227 7.80 -6.45 -0.24
N ILE A 228 8.27 -6.99 -1.37
CA ILE A 228 9.35 -6.40 -2.16
C ILE A 228 8.79 -5.29 -3.05
N PRO A 229 9.49 -4.14 -3.23
CA PRO A 229 9.00 -3.05 -4.06
C PRO A 229 8.60 -3.46 -5.48
N LEU A 230 7.46 -2.95 -5.96
CA LEU A 230 7.03 -3.07 -7.36
C LEU A 230 7.73 -2.08 -8.31
N PHE A 231 8.57 -1.20 -7.77
CA PHE A 231 9.43 -0.31 -8.54
C PHE A 231 10.89 -0.67 -8.29
N ALA A 232 11.76 -0.39 -9.25
CA ALA A 232 13.18 -0.63 -9.11
C ALA A 232 13.83 0.42 -8.21
N MET A 233 13.83 0.20 -6.89
CA MET A 233 14.42 1.14 -5.92
C MET A 233 15.94 1.02 -5.87
N TYR A 234 16.44 -0.18 -5.60
CA TYR A 234 17.86 -0.50 -5.59
C TYR A 234 18.10 -1.97 -5.93
N PRO A 235 17.99 -2.36 -7.23
CA PRO A 235 17.98 -3.76 -7.64
C PRO A 235 19.19 -4.59 -7.21
N LYS A 236 20.35 -3.95 -6.99
CA LYS A 236 21.56 -4.61 -6.48
C LYS A 236 21.37 -5.25 -5.10
N TRP A 237 20.42 -4.75 -4.32
CA TRP A 237 20.04 -5.29 -3.00
C TRP A 237 18.73 -6.08 -3.05
N GLY A 238 18.25 -6.42 -4.26
CA GLY A 238 16.97 -7.10 -4.42
C GLY A 238 15.75 -6.23 -4.08
N TRP A 239 15.91 -4.91 -4.02
CA TRP A 239 14.82 -3.96 -3.78
C TRP A 239 14.07 -3.64 -5.09
N SER A 240 13.59 -4.71 -5.73
CA SER A 240 12.84 -4.68 -6.98
C SER A 240 12.20 -6.03 -7.27
N THR A 241 10.97 -6.02 -7.75
CA THR A 241 10.30 -7.17 -8.35
C THR A 241 10.52 -7.16 -9.87
N ASP A 242 11.02 -8.25 -10.44
CA ASP A 242 11.50 -8.28 -11.84
C ASP A 242 10.37 -8.15 -12.88
N ASP A 243 9.21 -8.74 -12.61
CA ASP A 243 8.06 -8.76 -13.50
C ASP A 243 6.95 -7.75 -13.10
N ALA A 244 7.22 -6.85 -12.15
CA ALA A 244 6.26 -5.87 -11.66
C ALA A 244 5.72 -4.92 -12.74
N LEU A 245 6.49 -4.65 -13.80
CA LEU A 245 6.02 -3.83 -14.92
C LEU A 245 4.76 -4.42 -15.58
N ARG A 246 4.56 -5.74 -15.52
CA ARG A 246 3.36 -6.40 -16.06
C ARG A 246 2.11 -6.06 -15.24
N VAL A 247 2.23 -5.96 -13.93
CA VAL A 247 1.15 -5.51 -13.03
C VAL A 247 0.95 -4.00 -13.13
N ILE A 248 2.04 -3.21 -13.13
CA ILE A 248 1.99 -1.76 -13.29
C ILE A 248 1.26 -1.38 -14.60
N ALA A 249 1.49 -2.10 -15.69
CA ALA A 249 0.79 -1.87 -16.95
C ALA A 249 -0.74 -2.06 -16.83
N LEU A 250 -1.21 -3.00 -16.00
CA LEU A 250 -2.64 -3.21 -15.74
C LEU A 250 -3.22 -2.08 -14.87
N LEU A 251 -2.41 -1.53 -13.96
CA LEU A 251 -2.81 -0.50 -13.00
C LEU A 251 -2.87 0.91 -13.62
N ARG A 252 -2.10 1.19 -14.68
CA ARG A 252 -2.03 2.52 -15.33
C ARG A 252 -3.38 3.09 -15.77
N ARG A 253 -4.39 2.26 -16.01
CA ARG A 253 -5.72 2.70 -16.44
C ARG A 253 -6.57 3.34 -15.33
N PHE A 254 -6.20 3.18 -14.06
CA PHE A 254 -6.98 3.68 -12.92
C PHE A 254 -6.59 5.10 -12.56
N SER A 255 -7.52 5.97 -12.22
CA SER A 255 -7.23 7.38 -11.92
C SER A 255 -6.35 7.58 -10.66
N SER A 256 -6.32 6.60 -9.74
CA SER A 256 -5.49 6.63 -8.53
C SER A 256 -5.07 5.23 -8.12
N VAL A 257 -3.75 5.03 -7.97
CA VAL A 257 -3.16 3.78 -7.50
C VAL A 257 -2.12 4.06 -6.42
N THR A 258 -2.19 3.30 -5.32
CA THR A 258 -1.19 3.34 -4.25
C THR A 258 -0.57 1.95 -4.10
N CYS A 259 0.74 1.84 -4.26
CA CYS A 259 1.52 0.63 -4.02
C CYS A 259 2.25 0.76 -2.68
N LEU A 260 2.04 -0.19 -1.78
CA LEU A 260 2.59 -0.21 -0.43
C LEU A 260 3.48 -1.45 -0.25
N ASN A 261 4.72 -1.26 0.20
CA ASN A 261 5.67 -2.35 0.41
C ASN A 261 6.41 -2.28 1.75
N GLY A 262 7.01 -3.40 2.15
CA GLY A 262 7.95 -3.54 3.28
C GLY A 262 9.40 -3.59 2.79
N HIS A 263 10.20 -4.53 3.31
CA HIS A 263 11.50 -5.02 2.80
C HIS A 263 12.68 -4.04 2.93
N VAL A 264 12.41 -2.76 2.74
CA VAL A 264 13.45 -1.72 2.63
C VAL A 264 13.87 -1.18 4.01
N HIS A 265 13.02 -1.35 5.02
CA HIS A 265 13.22 -0.85 6.40
C HIS A 265 13.41 0.67 6.47
N GLN A 266 12.94 1.40 5.46
CA GLN A 266 13.08 2.84 5.35
C GLN A 266 11.85 3.41 4.65
N LEU A 267 11.42 4.56 5.13
CA LEU A 267 10.38 5.32 4.47
C LEU A 267 10.89 5.85 3.14
N PHE A 268 10.13 5.54 2.10
CA PHE A 268 10.40 6.01 0.75
C PHE A 268 9.08 6.29 0.07
N THR A 269 9.02 7.34 -0.75
CA THR A 269 7.87 7.67 -1.58
C THR A 269 8.34 8.04 -2.98
N LYS A 270 7.64 7.53 -4.00
CA LYS A 270 7.85 7.89 -5.39
C LYS A 270 6.53 7.88 -6.14
N THR A 271 6.31 8.86 -7.01
CA THR A 271 5.14 8.89 -7.90
C THR A 271 5.58 8.75 -9.35
N GLU A 272 4.93 7.87 -10.10
CA GLU A 272 5.04 7.74 -11.55
C GLU A 272 3.65 7.84 -12.18
N GLY A 273 3.36 8.99 -12.80
CA GLY A 273 2.03 9.27 -13.33
C GLY A 273 0.96 9.24 -12.23
N ASN A 274 -0.01 8.33 -12.38
CA ASN A 274 -1.13 8.10 -11.48
C ASN A 274 -0.86 7.06 -10.37
N ILE A 275 0.36 6.51 -10.31
CA ILE A 275 0.75 5.48 -9.36
C ILE A 275 1.74 6.06 -8.36
N THR A 276 1.43 5.97 -7.07
CA THR A 276 2.35 6.34 -5.99
C THR A 276 2.80 5.10 -5.23
N PHE A 277 4.10 4.96 -5.05
CA PHE A 277 4.75 3.88 -4.33
C PHE A 277 5.22 4.39 -2.97
N HIS A 278 4.98 3.62 -1.93
CA HIS A 278 5.49 3.86 -0.60
C HIS A 278 6.14 2.60 -0.01
N SER A 279 7.31 2.77 0.59
CA SER A 279 7.91 1.77 1.47
C SER A 279 7.58 2.12 2.91
N ALA A 280 7.10 1.13 3.66
CA ALA A 280 7.07 1.17 5.10
C ALA A 280 8.47 0.99 5.68
N THR A 281 8.60 1.44 6.91
CA THR A 281 9.74 1.12 7.75
C THR A 281 9.40 -0.08 8.64
N THR A 282 10.46 -0.65 9.19
CA THR A 282 10.46 -1.81 10.07
C THR A 282 10.00 -1.49 11.50
N THR A 283 9.48 -2.48 12.21
CA THR A 283 9.39 -2.45 13.67
C THR A 283 10.59 -3.11 14.36
N ALA A 284 11.37 -3.90 13.62
CA ALA A 284 12.51 -4.64 14.14
C ALA A 284 13.80 -3.82 14.19
N TYR A 285 14.41 -3.49 13.05
CA TYR A 285 15.73 -2.84 13.03
C TYR A 285 15.94 -2.06 11.73
N PRO A 286 16.60 -0.89 11.72
CA PRO A 286 16.83 -0.15 10.48
C PRO A 286 17.86 -0.88 9.59
N LEU A 287 17.75 -0.69 8.27
CA LEU A 287 18.77 -1.08 7.30
C LEU A 287 19.59 0.13 6.83
N PRO A 288 20.84 -0.08 6.37
CA PRO A 288 21.65 1.00 5.81
C PRO A 288 20.99 1.63 4.57
N LYS A 289 21.26 2.91 4.35
CA LYS A 289 20.87 3.60 3.10
C LYS A 289 21.62 3.01 1.90
N PRO A 290 21.00 2.92 0.71
CA PRO A 290 21.69 2.52 -0.53
C PRO A 290 23.04 3.22 -0.73
N GLY A 291 24.06 2.44 -1.07
CA GLY A 291 25.42 2.93 -1.29
C GLY A 291 26.23 3.26 -0.03
N ARG A 292 25.67 3.06 1.18
CA ARG A 292 26.39 3.24 2.45
C ARG A 292 26.96 1.94 3.04
N ALA A 293 26.58 0.79 2.49
CA ALA A 293 27.02 -0.54 2.91
C ALA A 293 27.18 -1.44 1.67
N PRO A 294 27.82 -2.62 1.78
CA PRO A 294 27.87 -3.59 0.70
C PRO A 294 26.53 -4.34 0.51
N ALA A 295 25.77 -4.53 1.58
CA ALA A 295 24.53 -5.31 1.61
C ALA A 295 23.48 -4.69 2.56
N PRO A 296 22.18 -5.04 2.39
CA PRO A 296 21.12 -4.58 3.27
C PRO A 296 21.05 -5.45 4.54
N THR A 297 22.06 -5.38 5.39
CA THR A 297 22.13 -6.14 6.65
C THR A 297 22.20 -5.20 7.87
N PRO A 298 21.67 -5.61 9.04
CA PRO A 298 21.81 -4.86 10.29
C PRO A 298 23.25 -4.71 10.77
#